data_AF-A0A1J9UIU6-F1
#
_entry.id   AF-A0A1J9UIU6-F1
#
_cell.length_a   1.000
_cell.length_b   1.000
_cell.length_c   1.000
_cell.angle_alpha   90.00
_cell.angle_beta   90.00
_cell.angle_gamma   90.00
#
_symmetry.space_group_name_H-M   'P 1'
#
loop_
_entity.id
_entity.type
_entity.pdbx_description
1 polymer ?
#
loop_
_entity_poly.entity_id
_entity_poly.type
_entity_poly.pdbx_seq_one_letter_code
_entity_poly.pdbx_strand_id
1 'polypeptide(L)'
;MIFFMLVISVGLIFFVHYITKQMFKYEVNHLSTKKRFIINLLQFVRIAPLIAVLVICILVLTTLHTKTGIRLSHAWYAAQFWAYYTFLYCIYMITRKKLLLFSMVIALIMAIYYTPLFRFENQFIGLYVVVANICGVVMFVNLWMAISKVLVGMKNR
;
A
#
# COMPACT_ATOMS: atom_id res chain seq x y z
N MET A 1 -1.16 -3.76 -20.54
CA MET A 1 -1.16 -3.00 -19.27
C MET A 1 -1.69 -3.79 -18.06
N ILE A 2 -2.78 -4.54 -18.16
CA ILE A 2 -3.34 -5.32 -17.02
C ILE A 2 -2.36 -6.37 -16.49
N PHE A 3 -1.74 -7.16 -17.36
CA PHE A 3 -0.71 -8.12 -16.96
C PHE A 3 0.47 -7.42 -16.26
N PHE A 4 0.82 -6.22 -16.70
CA PHE A 4 1.87 -5.41 -16.06
C PHE A 4 1.45 -4.94 -14.66
N MET A 5 0.20 -4.49 -14.48
CA MET A 5 -0.34 -4.14 -13.16
C MET A 5 -0.32 -5.35 -12.21
N LEU A 6 -0.82 -6.50 -12.69
CA LEU A 6 -0.86 -7.73 -11.91
C LEU A 6 0.54 -8.20 -11.52
N VAL A 7 1.48 -8.21 -12.46
CA VAL A 7 2.88 -8.59 -12.20
C VAL A 7 3.51 -7.67 -11.16
N ILE A 8 3.27 -6.37 -11.23
CA ILE A 8 3.78 -5.41 -10.24
C ILE A 8 3.15 -5.64 -8.87
N SER A 9 1.82 -5.79 -8.80
CA SER A 9 1.10 -6.00 -7.55
C SER A 9 1.50 -7.31 -6.87
N VAL A 10 1.59 -8.39 -7.64
CA VAL A 10 2.08 -9.69 -7.16
C VAL A 10 3.55 -9.60 -6.74
N GLY A 11 4.39 -8.92 -7.52
CA GLY A 11 5.79 -8.66 -7.18
C GLY A 11 5.94 -7.93 -5.84
N LEU A 12 5.17 -6.86 -5.62
CA LEU A 12 5.14 -6.11 -4.37
C LEU A 12 4.62 -6.95 -3.19
N ILE A 13 3.61 -7.80 -3.41
CA ILE A 13 3.09 -8.74 -2.42
C ILE A 13 4.20 -9.69 -1.95
N PHE A 14 4.90 -10.35 -2.87
CA PHE A 14 6.01 -11.25 -2.55
C PHE A 14 7.16 -10.50 -1.88
N PHE A 15 7.48 -9.30 -2.34
CA PHE A 15 8.55 -8.49 -1.79
C PHE A 15 8.27 -8.06 -0.36
N VAL A 16 7.06 -7.58 -0.06
CA VAL A 16 6.65 -7.24 1.32
C VAL A 16 6.73 -8.47 2.23
N HIS A 17 6.24 -9.61 1.77
CA HIS A 17 6.33 -10.85 2.54
C HIS A 17 7.79 -11.24 2.86
N TYR A 18 8.67 -11.16 1.86
CA TYR A 18 10.10 -11.42 2.00
C TYR A 18 10.77 -10.47 3.00
N ILE A 19 10.48 -9.17 2.90
CA ILE A 19 11.03 -8.14 3.77
C ILE A 19 10.54 -8.30 5.20
N THR A 20 9.25 -8.57 5.42
CA THR A 20 8.73 -8.85 6.76
C THR A 20 9.47 -10.03 7.40
N LYS A 21 9.72 -11.11 6.65
CA LYS A 21 10.49 -12.27 7.14
C LYS A 21 11.95 -11.91 7.43
N GLN A 22 12.59 -11.08 6.61
CA GLN A 22 13.96 -10.61 6.88
C GLN A 22 14.04 -9.68 8.09
N MET A 23 13.05 -8.83 8.31
CA MET A 23 13.09 -7.82 9.37
C MET A 23 13.26 -8.45 10.76
N PHE A 24 12.54 -9.54 11.04
CA PHE A 24 12.68 -10.29 12.30
C PHE A 24 14.09 -10.84 12.55
N LYS A 25 14.88 -11.10 11.49
CA LYS A 25 16.26 -11.58 11.62
C LYS A 25 17.26 -10.46 11.92
N TYR A 26 16.98 -9.23 11.48
CA TYR A 26 17.92 -8.10 11.58
C TYR A 26 17.67 -7.19 12.79
N GLU A 27 16.47 -7.19 13.37
CA GLU A 27 16.08 -6.26 14.45
C GLU A 27 16.65 -6.61 15.84
N VAL A 28 17.56 -7.58 15.94
CA VAL A 28 18.23 -7.92 17.22
C VAL A 28 19.24 -6.83 17.63
N ASN A 29 19.72 -5.99 16.70
CA ASN A 29 20.93 -5.17 16.94
C ASN A 29 20.76 -3.64 16.98
N HIS A 30 19.59 -3.05 16.76
CA HIS A 30 19.48 -1.57 16.75
C HIS A 30 18.19 -1.04 17.40
N LEU A 31 18.28 -0.75 18.69
CA LEU A 31 17.28 0.00 19.44
C LEU A 31 17.43 1.50 19.14
N SER A 32 16.76 2.00 18.11
CA SER A 32 16.79 3.43 17.76
C SER A 32 15.71 4.22 18.51
N THR A 33 16.06 5.41 19.01
CA THR A 33 15.18 6.43 19.59
C THR A 33 13.96 6.80 18.72
N LYS A 34 13.99 6.46 17.42
CA LYS A 34 12.89 6.71 16.45
C LYS A 34 11.80 5.62 16.44
N LYS A 35 11.91 4.56 17.26
CA LYS A 35 10.98 3.41 17.31
C LYS A 35 9.51 3.85 17.48
N ARG A 36 9.23 4.80 18.37
CA ARG A 36 7.87 5.27 18.66
C ARG A 36 7.21 5.98 17.46
N PHE A 37 7.96 6.82 16.75
CA PHE A 37 7.46 7.49 15.55
C PHE A 37 7.10 6.48 14.45
N ILE A 38 7.95 5.48 14.24
CA ILE A 38 7.74 4.46 13.21
C ILE A 38 6.54 3.57 13.54
N ILE A 39 6.37 3.20 14.82
CA ILE A 39 5.19 2.44 15.28
C ILE A 39 3.90 3.22 15.01
N ASN A 40 3.84 4.49 15.40
CA ASN A 40 2.67 5.34 15.17
C ASN A 40 2.38 5.51 13.67
N LEU A 41 3.42 5.70 12.86
CA LEU A 41 3.27 5.82 11.40
C LEU A 41 2.77 4.51 10.77
N LEU A 42 3.28 3.35 11.20
CA LEU A 42 2.80 2.04 10.75
C LEU A 42 1.33 1.80 11.13
N GLN A 43 0.91 2.19 12.34
CA GLN A 43 -0.49 2.12 12.76
C GLN A 43 -1.38 3.01 11.89
N PHE A 44 -0.93 4.23 11.58
CA PHE A 44 -1.63 5.13 10.67
C PHE A 44 -1.76 4.53 9.25
N VAL A 45 -0.65 4.05 8.68
CA VAL A 45 -0.62 3.43 7.33
C VAL A 45 -1.54 2.22 7.25
N ARG A 46 -1.70 1.47 8.34
CA ARG A 46 -2.62 0.33 8.40
C ARG A 46 -4.07 0.77 8.16
N ILE A 47 -4.47 1.91 8.74
CA ILE A 47 -5.88 2.39 8.74
C ILE A 47 -6.15 3.36 7.58
N ALA A 48 -5.12 4.04 7.06
CA ALA A 48 -5.25 5.06 6.02
C ALA A 48 -6.01 4.60 4.75
N PRO A 49 -5.83 3.39 4.21
CA PRO A 49 -6.60 2.94 3.05
C PRO A 49 -8.12 2.84 3.31
N LEU A 50 -8.52 2.46 4.53
CA LEU A 50 -9.94 2.42 4.93
C LEU A 50 -10.52 3.84 5.01
N ILE A 51 -9.76 4.77 5.59
CA ILE A 51 -10.17 6.19 5.69
C ILE A 51 -10.30 6.80 4.29
N ALA A 52 -9.36 6.52 3.39
CA ALA A 52 -9.40 7.02 2.02
C ALA A 52 -10.65 6.53 1.27
N VAL A 53 -11.04 5.26 1.43
CA VAL A 53 -12.30 4.74 0.87
C VAL A 53 -13.51 5.44 1.46
N LEU A 54 -13.54 5.65 2.78
CA LEU A 54 -14.65 6.32 3.46
C LEU A 54 -14.85 7.75 2.93
N VAL A 55 -13.78 8.54 2.89
CA VAL A 55 -13.79 9.93 2.40
C VAL A 55 -14.26 9.99 0.95
N ILE A 56 -13.73 9.10 0.10
CA ILE A 56 -14.07 9.10 -1.33
C ILE A 56 -15.48 8.58 -1.55
N CYS A 57 -15.97 7.64 -0.75
CA CYS A 57 -17.36 7.20 -0.76
C CYS A 57 -18.30 8.38 -0.47
N ILE A 58 -18.02 9.16 0.59
CA ILE A 58 -18.79 10.36 0.93
C ILE A 58 -18.74 11.37 -0.23
N LEU A 59 -17.55 11.65 -0.77
CA LEU A 59 -17.36 12.62 -1.85
C LEU A 59 -18.14 12.21 -3.11
N VAL A 60 -18.06 10.93 -3.49
CA VAL A 60 -18.73 10.37 -4.65
C VAL A 60 -20.25 10.37 -4.49
N LEU A 61 -20.77 10.04 -3.30
CA LEU A 61 -22.20 10.09 -2.99
C LEU A 61 -22.76 11.52 -2.99
N THR A 62 -21.96 12.51 -2.60
CA THR A 62 -22.41 13.90 -2.42
C THR A 62 -22.16 14.82 -3.61
N THR A 63 -21.14 14.56 -4.43
CA THR A 63 -20.69 15.52 -5.47
C THR A 63 -20.56 14.96 -6.88
N LEU A 64 -20.39 13.64 -7.04
CA LEU A 64 -20.00 13.03 -8.32
C LEU A 64 -20.91 11.85 -8.64
N HIS A 65 -22.16 12.14 -9.00
CA HIS A 65 -23.20 11.14 -9.29
C HIS A 65 -22.93 10.24 -10.51
N THR A 66 -21.89 10.50 -11.31
CA THR A 66 -21.57 9.71 -12.51
C THR A 66 -20.39 8.76 -12.26
N LYS A 67 -20.58 7.47 -12.62
CA LYS A 67 -19.56 6.40 -12.56
C LYS A 67 -18.92 6.20 -11.17
N THR A 68 -19.75 6.32 -10.12
CA THR A 68 -19.36 6.22 -8.70
C THR A 68 -18.48 5.00 -8.38
N GLY A 69 -18.88 3.81 -8.85
CA GLY A 69 -18.16 2.55 -8.61
C GLY A 69 -16.76 2.49 -9.22
N ILE A 70 -16.55 3.10 -10.40
CA ILE A 70 -15.23 3.09 -11.07
C ILE A 70 -14.26 3.99 -10.30
N ARG A 71 -14.73 5.16 -9.85
CA ARG A 71 -13.92 6.12 -9.09
C ARG A 71 -13.56 5.61 -7.70
N LEU A 72 -14.49 4.92 -7.05
CA LEU A 72 -14.22 4.30 -5.75
C LEU A 72 -13.20 3.16 -5.87
N SER A 73 -13.35 2.30 -6.89
CA SER A 73 -12.41 1.20 -7.17
C SER A 73 -11.02 1.71 -7.53
N HIS A 74 -10.95 2.79 -8.32
CA HIS A 74 -9.72 3.50 -8.64
C HIS A 74 -9.00 3.99 -7.39
N ALA A 75 -9.72 4.76 -6.57
CA ALA A 75 -9.20 5.32 -5.35
C ALA A 75 -8.70 4.25 -4.38
N TRP A 76 -9.47 3.16 -4.25
CA TRP A 76 -9.09 2.01 -3.44
C TRP A 76 -7.76 1.42 -3.91
N TYR A 77 -7.59 1.24 -5.21
CA TYR A 77 -6.38 0.66 -5.80
C TYR A 77 -5.16 1.59 -5.65
N ALA A 78 -5.33 2.89 -5.94
CA ALA A 78 -4.27 3.89 -5.79
C ALA A 78 -3.81 4.03 -4.32
N ALA A 79 -4.74 3.98 -3.37
CA ALA A 79 -4.44 4.03 -1.94
C ALA A 79 -3.52 2.88 -1.49
N GLN A 80 -3.61 1.70 -2.12
CA GLN A 80 -2.70 0.58 -1.81
C GLN A 80 -1.25 0.90 -2.16
N PHE A 81 -0.99 1.51 -3.32
CA PHE A 81 0.39 1.86 -3.70
C PHE A 81 1.00 2.89 -2.76
N TRP A 82 0.22 3.89 -2.33
CA TRP A 82 0.64 4.84 -1.30
C TRP A 82 0.94 4.16 0.03
N ALA A 83 0.11 3.21 0.46
CA ALA A 83 0.32 2.47 1.70
C ALA A 83 1.57 1.57 1.64
N TYR A 84 1.80 0.89 0.51
CA TYR A 84 3.00 0.09 0.26
C TYR A 84 4.26 0.95 0.25
N TYR A 85 4.23 2.10 -0.41
CA TYR A 85 5.33 3.07 -0.41
C TYR A 85 5.71 3.48 1.02
N THR A 86 4.73 3.93 1.81
CA THR A 86 4.98 4.39 3.18
C THR A 86 5.43 3.26 4.10
N PHE A 87 4.91 2.04 3.92
CA PHE A 87 5.40 0.87 4.63
C PHE A 87 6.87 0.59 4.30
N LEU A 88 7.24 0.53 3.01
CA LEU A 88 8.63 0.31 2.60
C LEU A 88 9.57 1.41 3.11
N TYR A 89 9.10 2.66 3.14
CA TYR A 89 9.83 3.77 3.75
C TYR A 89 10.09 3.54 5.25
N CYS A 90 9.07 3.15 6.02
CA CYS A 90 9.22 2.82 7.44
C CYS A 90 10.26 1.72 7.65
N ILE A 91 10.20 0.65 6.86
CA ILE A 91 11.14 -0.47 6.98
C ILE A 91 12.56 -0.08 6.54
N TYR A 92 12.69 0.78 5.52
CA TYR A 92 13.98 1.34 5.12
C TYR A 92 14.60 2.18 6.23
N MET A 93 13.80 2.98 6.95
CA MET A 93 14.29 3.76 8.08
C MET A 93 14.84 2.89 9.21
N ILE A 94 14.31 1.67 9.40
CA ILE A 94 14.79 0.69 10.38
C ILE A 94 16.05 -0.04 9.86
N THR A 95 15.99 -0.58 8.64
CA THR A 95 16.99 -1.53 8.14
C THR A 95 18.11 -0.89 7.31
N ARG A 96 17.91 0.33 6.82
CA ARG A 96 18.81 1.10 5.93
C ARG A 96 19.27 0.34 4.66
N LYS A 97 18.55 -0.70 4.24
CA LYS A 97 18.92 -1.50 3.06
C LYS A 97 18.61 -0.77 1.75
N LYS A 98 19.63 -0.56 0.91
CA LYS A 98 19.50 0.09 -0.41
C LYS A 98 18.52 -0.62 -1.37
N LEU A 99 18.31 -1.93 -1.23
CA LEU A 99 17.32 -2.68 -2.01
C LEU A 99 15.89 -2.14 -1.81
N LEU A 100 15.56 -1.69 -0.60
CA LEU A 100 14.23 -1.14 -0.28
C LEU A 100 13.98 0.20 -0.98
N LEU A 101 15.05 0.98 -1.21
CA LEU A 101 14.98 2.25 -1.94
C LEU A 101 14.46 2.04 -3.37
N PHE A 102 14.94 1.00 -4.06
CA PHE A 102 14.48 0.68 -5.41
C PHE A 102 13.00 0.31 -5.44
N SER A 103 12.56 -0.60 -4.55
CA SER A 103 11.14 -0.99 -4.47
C SER A 103 10.24 0.17 -4.03
N MET A 104 10.74 1.06 -3.18
CA MET A 104 10.02 2.25 -2.74
C MET A 104 9.83 3.24 -3.90
N VAL A 105 10.86 3.48 -4.71
CA VAL A 105 10.76 4.33 -5.91
C VAL A 105 9.74 3.77 -6.91
N ILE A 106 9.74 2.45 -7.13
CA ILE A 106 8.74 1.81 -7.99
C ILE A 106 7.33 2.04 -7.43
N ALA A 107 7.10 1.79 -6.15
CA ALA A 107 5.79 2.01 -5.53
C ALA A 107 5.33 3.47 -5.66
N LEU A 108 6.24 4.42 -5.51
CA LEU A 108 5.96 5.86 -5.67
C LEU A 108 5.57 6.22 -7.11
N ILE A 109 6.31 5.74 -8.10
CA ILE A 109 6.01 5.98 -9.51
C ILE A 109 4.62 5.44 -9.86
N MET A 110 4.29 4.23 -9.39
CA MET A 110 2.96 3.65 -9.61
C MET A 110 1.86 4.43 -8.88
N ALA A 111 2.11 4.88 -7.66
CA ALA A 111 1.16 5.70 -6.91
C ALA A 111 0.86 7.01 -7.66
N ILE A 112 1.90 7.73 -8.12
CA ILE A 112 1.74 8.96 -8.90
C ILE A 112 1.01 8.67 -10.22
N TYR A 113 1.40 7.60 -10.91
CA TYR A 113 0.80 7.21 -12.19
C TYR A 113 -0.70 6.91 -12.08
N TYR A 114 -1.12 6.26 -10.99
CA TYR A 114 -2.50 5.91 -10.70
C TYR A 114 -3.23 6.92 -9.83
N THR A 115 -2.66 8.09 -9.53
CA THR A 115 -3.41 9.15 -8.83
C THR A 115 -4.36 9.96 -9.75
N PRO A 116 -3.98 10.34 -10.99
CA PRO A 116 -4.86 11.18 -11.83
C PRO A 116 -6.07 10.40 -12.37
N LEU A 117 -7.29 10.87 -12.02
CA LEU A 117 -8.57 10.25 -12.42
C LEU A 117 -8.75 10.11 -13.95
N PHE A 118 -8.27 11.08 -14.74
CA PHE A 118 -8.53 11.13 -16.19
C PHE A 118 -7.87 9.98 -16.97
N ARG A 119 -6.74 9.45 -16.50
CA ARG A 119 -6.12 8.26 -17.10
C ARG A 119 -6.84 6.97 -16.72
N PHE A 120 -7.52 6.97 -15.59
CA PHE A 120 -8.15 5.79 -15.02
C PHE A 120 -9.48 5.44 -15.68
N GLU A 121 -10.25 6.44 -16.13
CA GLU A 121 -11.52 6.20 -16.85
C GLU A 121 -11.32 5.46 -18.18
N ASN A 122 -10.21 5.68 -18.89
CA ASN A 122 -9.87 4.94 -20.12
C ASN A 122 -9.28 3.54 -19.84
N GLN A 123 -8.78 3.28 -18.63
CA GLN A 123 -8.12 2.02 -18.29
C GLN A 123 -9.07 1.00 -17.63
N PHE A 124 -10.21 1.45 -17.10
CA PHE A 124 -11.12 0.64 -16.30
C PHE A 124 -12.55 0.65 -16.86
N ILE A 125 -12.78 -0.18 -17.88
CA ILE A 125 -14.12 -0.42 -18.47
C ILE A 125 -14.53 -1.87 -18.18
N GLY A 126 -15.71 -2.08 -17.57
CA GLY A 126 -16.27 -3.42 -17.34
C GLY A 126 -15.45 -4.32 -16.39
N LEU A 127 -15.07 -5.51 -16.86
CA LEU A 127 -14.38 -6.57 -16.10
C LEU A 127 -13.10 -6.11 -15.37
N TYR A 128 -12.44 -5.08 -15.87
CA TYR A 128 -11.19 -4.59 -15.30
C TYR A 128 -11.35 -4.02 -13.90
N VAL A 129 -12.50 -3.41 -13.59
CA VAL A 129 -12.82 -2.86 -12.25
C VAL A 129 -12.82 -3.97 -11.20
N VAL A 130 -13.37 -5.12 -11.54
CA VAL A 130 -13.43 -6.29 -10.65
C VAL A 130 -12.02 -6.81 -10.35
N VAL A 131 -11.16 -6.91 -11.38
CA VAL A 131 -9.78 -7.39 -11.22
C VAL A 131 -8.96 -6.47 -10.31
N ALA A 132 -9.04 -5.14 -10.48
CA ALA A 132 -8.31 -4.23 -9.60
C ALA A 132 -8.85 -4.22 -8.17
N ASN A 133 -10.15 -4.41 -7.97
CA ASN A 133 -10.71 -4.55 -6.62
C ASN A 133 -10.17 -5.80 -5.93
N ILE A 134 -10.18 -6.95 -6.61
CA ILE A 134 -9.61 -8.19 -6.07
C ILE A 134 -8.13 -7.99 -5.75
N CYS A 135 -7.37 -7.42 -6.68
CA CYS A 135 -5.94 -7.20 -6.51
C CYS A 135 -5.65 -6.21 -5.36
N GLY A 136 -6.42 -5.13 -5.26
CA GLY A 136 -6.35 -4.16 -4.18
C GLY A 136 -6.68 -4.75 -2.81
N VAL A 137 -7.67 -5.64 -2.73
CA VAL A 137 -8.00 -6.37 -1.48
C VAL A 137 -6.85 -7.30 -1.07
N VAL A 138 -6.28 -8.05 -2.02
CA VAL A 138 -5.13 -8.94 -1.72
C VAL A 138 -3.91 -8.13 -1.26
N MET A 139 -3.62 -7.01 -1.92
CA MET A 139 -2.56 -6.07 -1.49
C MET A 139 -2.82 -5.54 -0.08
N PHE A 140 -4.05 -5.09 0.19
CA PHE A 140 -4.43 -4.59 1.51
C PHE A 140 -4.25 -5.64 2.60
N VAL A 141 -4.78 -6.85 2.41
CA VAL A 141 -4.69 -7.94 3.39
C VAL A 141 -3.24 -8.33 3.65
N ASN A 142 -2.42 -8.43 2.61
CA ASN A 142 -1.00 -8.74 2.77
C ASN A 142 -0.26 -7.64 3.55
N LEU A 143 -0.47 -6.37 3.18
CA LEU A 143 0.12 -5.24 3.88
C LEU A 143 -0.33 -5.18 5.35
N TRP A 144 -1.60 -5.42 5.61
CA TRP A 144 -2.16 -5.44 6.96
C TRP A 144 -1.51 -6.52 7.83
N MET A 145 -1.35 -7.73 7.27
CA MET A 145 -0.65 -8.83 7.95
C MET A 145 0.83 -8.49 8.18
N ALA A 146 1.50 -7.90 7.18
CA ALA A 146 2.90 -7.50 7.28
C ALA A 146 3.12 -6.44 8.37
N ILE A 147 2.32 -5.37 8.37
CA ILE A 147 2.36 -4.33 9.41
C ILE A 147 2.08 -4.92 10.78
N SER A 148 1.07 -5.77 10.92
CA SER A 148 0.70 -6.36 12.21
C SER A 148 1.81 -7.26 12.75
N LYS A 149 2.46 -8.06 11.90
CA LYS A 149 3.63 -8.85 12.27
C LYS A 149 4.78 -7.95 12.75
N VAL A 150 5.15 -6.93 11.97
CA VAL A 150 6.22 -5.99 12.34
C VAL A 150 5.90 -5.32 13.68
N LEU A 151 4.67 -4.84 13.87
CA LEU A 151 4.26 -4.16 15.09
C LEU A 151 4.30 -5.07 16.34
N VAL A 152 3.88 -6.33 16.21
CA VAL A 152 3.98 -7.32 17.30
C VAL A 152 5.45 -7.64 17.60
N GLY A 153 6.28 -7.81 16.57
CA GLY A 153 7.73 -8.00 16.72
C GLY A 153 8.41 -6.86 17.48
N MET A 154 7.99 -5.63 17.19
CA MET A 154 8.48 -4.43 17.85
C MET A 154 7.94 -4.22 19.27
N LYS A 155 6.77 -4.79 19.62
CA LYS A 155 6.12 -4.62 20.94
C LYS A 155 6.53 -5.69 21.96
N ASN A 156 6.73 -6.94 21.52
CA ASN A 156 7.15 -8.04 22.39
C ASN A 156 8.65 -8.01 22.75
N ARG A 157 9.38 -6.94 22.37
CA ARG A 157 10.80 -6.70 22.63
C ARG A 157 11.03 -5.24 22.99
#